data_AF-A0A090QA83-F1
#
_entry.id   AF-A0A090QA83-F1
#
_cell.length_a   1.000
_cell.length_b   1.000
_cell.length_c   1.000
_cell.angle_alpha   90.00
_cell.angle_beta   90.00
_cell.angle_gamma   90.00
#
_symmetry.space_group_name_H-M   'P 1'
#
loop_
_entity.id
_entity.type
_entity.pdbx_description
1 polymer ?
#
loop_
_entity_poly.entity_id
_entity_poly.type
_entity_poly.pdbx_seq_one_letter_code
_entity_poly.pdbx_strand_id
1 'polypeptide(L)'
;MKFNERCFIRLLGDMRAYNYVVIPTHDFDRVSYAIRAIDFDQQCYEGRLKVYRPQFFKENLPMVQNVTDRLKNQSIDQYKKEERALISKRLINTQSRYRSLMKCMRADKVSTPEKTKQLGRELHEFTKDVKFKRSRNMGSVLANVLDFVKRNYEHVHKI
;
A
#
# COMPACT_ATOMS: atom_id res chain seq x y z
N MET A 1 -11.22 3.10 1.41
CA MET A 1 -10.04 3.62 2.17
C MET A 1 -9.04 2.53 2.55
N LYS A 2 -9.41 1.54 3.38
CA LYS A 2 -8.48 0.48 3.84
C LYS A 2 -7.73 -0.23 2.70
N PHE A 3 -8.48 -0.66 1.67
CA PHE A 3 -7.90 -1.29 0.48
C PHE A 3 -6.89 -0.40 -0.26
N ASN A 4 -7.21 0.89 -0.42
CA ASN A 4 -6.32 1.85 -1.06
C ASN A 4 -5.00 2.03 -0.29
N GLU A 5 -5.06 2.06 1.05
CA GLU A 5 -3.86 2.11 1.89
C GLU A 5 -3.02 0.83 1.75
N ARG A 6 -3.66 -0.35 1.72
CA ARG A 6 -2.97 -1.62 1.49
C ARG A 6 -2.29 -1.66 0.12
N CYS A 7 -2.95 -1.16 -0.92
CA CYS A 7 -2.38 -1.14 -2.27
C CYS A 7 -1.15 -0.24 -2.33
N PHE A 8 -1.22 0.94 -1.71
CA PHE A 8 -0.09 1.85 -1.62
C PHE A 8 1.09 1.23 -0.88
N ILE A 9 0.89 0.70 0.33
CA ILE A 9 1.97 0.16 1.17
C ILE A 9 2.63 -1.06 0.53
N ARG A 10 1.86 -1.90 -0.16
CA ARG A 10 2.36 -3.10 -0.84
C ARG A 10 2.90 -2.83 -2.25
N LEU A 11 2.79 -1.58 -2.72
CA LEU A 11 3.01 -1.19 -4.11
C LEU A 11 2.26 -2.14 -5.07
N LEU A 12 0.96 -2.33 -4.82
CA LEU A 12 0.08 -3.14 -5.65
C LEU A 12 -0.61 -2.23 -6.70
N GLY A 13 -0.15 -2.34 -7.94
CA GLY A 13 -0.55 -1.45 -9.03
C GLY A 13 -1.83 -1.88 -9.73
N ASP A 14 -2.45 -0.95 -10.46
CA ASP A 14 -3.55 -1.19 -11.41
C ASP A 14 -4.77 -1.90 -10.83
N MET A 15 -5.17 -1.49 -9.64
CA MET A 15 -6.35 -2.00 -8.95
C MET A 15 -7.63 -1.31 -9.41
N ARG A 16 -8.02 -1.52 -10.66
CA ARG A 16 -9.31 -1.10 -11.23
C ARG A 16 -10.43 -2.04 -10.79
N ALA A 17 -11.68 -1.64 -11.02
CA ALA A 17 -12.86 -2.37 -10.56
C ALA A 17 -12.92 -3.85 -11.00
N TYR A 18 -12.27 -4.20 -12.12
CA TYR A 18 -12.18 -5.57 -12.64
C TYR A 18 -10.96 -6.36 -12.13
N ASN A 19 -10.05 -5.74 -11.36
CA ASN A 19 -8.85 -6.35 -10.79
C ASN A 19 -8.97 -6.62 -9.29
N TYR A 20 -10.15 -6.38 -8.70
CA TYR A 20 -10.46 -6.73 -7.32
C TYR A 20 -11.89 -7.25 -7.17
N VAL A 21 -12.13 -7.97 -6.08
CA VAL A 21 -13.46 -8.46 -5.69
C VAL A 21 -13.89 -7.85 -4.37
N VAL A 22 -15.20 -7.69 -4.21
CA VAL A 22 -15.84 -7.34 -2.94
C VAL A 22 -16.39 -8.61 -2.33
N ILE A 23 -15.94 -8.91 -1.11
CA ILE A 23 -16.33 -10.10 -0.35
C ILE A 23 -17.25 -9.64 0.77
N PRO A 24 -18.56 -9.94 0.69
CA PRO A 24 -19.46 -9.77 1.82
C PRO A 24 -19.22 -10.90 2.84
N THR A 25 -19.19 -10.56 4.11
CA THR A 25 -19.16 -11.49 5.23
C THR A 25 -20.37 -11.20 6.09
N HIS A 26 -21.28 -12.17 6.15
CA HIS A 26 -22.51 -12.07 6.93
C HIS A 26 -22.22 -12.44 8.39
N ASP A 27 -22.64 -11.58 9.29
CA ASP A 27 -22.72 -11.81 10.74
C ASP A 27 -24.20 -11.66 11.16
N PHE A 28 -24.56 -12.04 12.38
CA PHE A 28 -25.96 -12.10 12.84
C PHE A 28 -26.74 -10.80 12.58
N ASP A 29 -26.12 -9.63 12.82
CA ASP A 29 -26.80 -8.33 12.69
C ASP A 29 -26.25 -7.43 11.57
N ARG A 30 -25.14 -7.83 10.91
CA ARG A 30 -24.37 -6.94 10.04
C ARG A 30 -23.71 -7.67 8.88
N VAL A 31 -23.56 -6.97 7.77
CA VAL A 31 -22.72 -7.42 6.64
C VAL A 31 -21.43 -6.60 6.61
N SER A 32 -20.30 -7.28 6.75
CA SER A 32 -18.97 -6.68 6.61
C SER A 32 -18.45 -6.86 5.19
N TYR A 33 -17.98 -5.80 4.56
CA TYR A 33 -17.43 -5.86 3.20
C TYR A 33 -15.91 -5.73 3.20
N ALA A 34 -15.23 -6.67 2.56
CA ALA A 34 -13.79 -6.63 2.35
C ALA A 34 -13.46 -6.57 0.86
N ILE A 35 -12.52 -5.72 0.47
CA ILE A 35 -11.99 -5.70 -0.91
C ILE A 35 -10.66 -6.45 -0.96
N ARG A 36 -10.54 -7.38 -1.93
CA ARG A 36 -9.33 -8.14 -2.20
C ARG A 36 -8.94 -8.05 -3.67
N ALA A 37 -7.66 -7.86 -3.92
CA ALA A 37 -7.11 -7.94 -5.27
C ALA A 37 -7.20 -9.38 -5.80
N ILE A 38 -7.46 -9.52 -7.09
CA ILE A 38 -7.48 -10.81 -7.79
C ILE A 38 -6.37 -10.92 -8.84
N ASP A 39 -6.01 -9.80 -9.46
CA ASP A 39 -4.87 -9.67 -10.36
C ASP A 39 -3.77 -8.90 -9.63
N PHE A 40 -2.56 -9.46 -9.56
CA PHE A 40 -1.41 -8.84 -8.89
C PHE A 40 -0.17 -8.78 -9.79
N ASP A 41 -0.36 -8.88 -11.11
CA ASP A 41 0.73 -8.91 -12.08
C ASP A 41 1.54 -7.61 -12.09
N GLN A 42 0.93 -6.50 -11.68
CA GLN A 42 1.60 -5.18 -11.58
C GLN A 42 2.10 -4.83 -10.18
N GLN A 43 2.33 -5.82 -9.31
CA GLN A 43 2.92 -5.55 -8.00
C GLN A 43 4.39 -5.11 -8.14
N CYS A 44 4.74 -3.96 -7.53
CA CYS A 44 6.08 -3.37 -7.53
C CYS A 44 6.65 -3.08 -8.93
N TYR A 45 5.80 -2.95 -9.96
CA TYR A 45 6.24 -2.80 -11.34
C TYR A 45 6.25 -1.36 -11.84
N GLU A 46 5.18 -0.60 -11.60
CA GLU A 46 4.97 0.72 -12.19
C GLU A 46 5.78 1.87 -11.57
N GLY A 47 6.17 2.85 -12.40
CA GLY A 47 6.94 4.02 -11.94
C GLY A 47 6.08 5.12 -11.31
N ARG A 48 4.82 5.23 -11.74
CA ARG A 48 3.90 6.29 -11.29
C ARG A 48 3.24 5.90 -9.97
N LEU A 49 3.44 6.71 -8.94
CA LEU A 49 2.88 6.51 -7.61
C LEU A 49 1.35 6.43 -7.62
N LYS A 50 0.72 7.21 -8.51
CA LYS A 50 -0.73 7.27 -8.68
C LYS A 50 -1.36 5.89 -8.99
N VAL A 51 -0.63 5.00 -9.68
CA VAL A 51 -1.11 3.66 -10.05
C VAL A 51 -1.32 2.76 -8.82
N TYR A 52 -0.59 3.01 -7.73
CA TYR A 52 -0.72 2.28 -6.47
C TYR A 52 -1.85 2.81 -5.57
N ARG A 53 -2.64 3.75 -6.06
CA ARG A 53 -3.71 4.42 -5.32
C ARG A 53 -5.04 4.22 -6.06
N PRO A 54 -5.74 3.10 -5.83
CA PRO A 54 -6.95 2.72 -6.54
C PRO A 54 -8.00 3.83 -6.69
N GLN A 55 -8.08 4.74 -5.73
CA GLN A 55 -9.01 5.88 -5.76
C GLN A 55 -8.88 6.80 -6.98
N PHE A 56 -7.79 6.70 -7.74
CA PHE A 56 -7.54 7.54 -8.91
C PHE A 56 -7.95 6.93 -10.25
N PHE A 57 -8.41 5.68 -10.26
CA PHE A 57 -8.97 5.07 -11.47
C PHE A 57 -10.41 5.53 -11.67
N LYS A 58 -10.78 5.83 -12.90
CA LYS A 58 -12.11 6.35 -13.25
C LYS A 58 -13.20 5.32 -12.92
N GLU A 59 -12.88 4.06 -13.16
CA GLU A 59 -13.70 2.87 -12.88
C GLU A 59 -14.06 2.76 -11.39
N ASN A 60 -13.21 3.31 -10.51
CA ASN A 60 -13.43 3.26 -9.06
C ASN A 60 -14.16 4.51 -8.53
N LEU A 61 -14.41 5.52 -9.37
CA LEU A 61 -14.99 6.81 -8.95
C LEU A 61 -16.33 6.66 -8.21
N PRO A 62 -17.31 5.85 -8.67
CA PRO A 62 -18.58 5.70 -7.95
C PRO A 62 -18.40 5.18 -6.52
N MET A 63 -17.47 4.23 -6.33
CA MET A 63 -17.14 3.70 -5.00
C MET A 63 -16.45 4.75 -4.14
N VAL A 64 -15.54 5.54 -4.71
CA VAL A 64 -14.85 6.61 -3.99
C VAL A 64 -15.82 7.70 -3.52
N GLN A 65 -16.75 8.10 -4.38
CA GLN A 65 -17.80 9.08 -4.04
C GLN A 65 -18.68 8.57 -2.89
N ASN A 66 -19.21 7.35 -3.01
CA ASN A 66 -20.03 6.75 -1.97
C ASN A 66 -19.34 6.74 -0.59
N VAL A 67 -18.05 6.42 -0.56
CA VAL A 67 -17.26 6.42 0.68
C VAL A 67 -17.03 7.83 1.21
N THR A 68 -16.79 8.80 0.33
CA THR A 68 -16.53 10.19 0.70
C THR A 68 -17.79 10.87 1.25
N ASP A 69 -18.96 10.57 0.67
CA ASP A 69 -20.24 11.13 1.10
C ASP A 69 -20.71 10.58 2.45
N ARG A 70 -20.33 9.33 2.76
CA ARG A 70 -20.80 8.62 3.97
C ARG A 70 -19.82 8.65 5.14
N LEU A 71 -18.53 8.87 4.91
CA LEU A 71 -17.52 8.86 5.98
C LEU A 71 -16.99 10.25 6.29
N LYS A 72 -16.93 10.57 7.58
CA LYS A 72 -16.23 11.75 8.08
C LYS A 72 -14.71 11.60 7.88
N ASN A 73 -14.03 12.71 7.61
CA ASN A 73 -12.57 12.73 7.43
C ASN A 73 -11.79 12.10 8.60
N GLN A 74 -12.25 12.32 9.84
CA GLN A 74 -11.64 11.72 11.03
C GLN A 74 -11.67 10.18 10.97
N SER A 75 -12.80 9.59 10.56
CA SER A 75 -12.94 8.13 10.39
C SER A 75 -12.03 7.61 9.28
N ILE A 76 -11.89 8.36 8.18
CA ILE A 76 -10.97 8.01 7.08
C ILE A 76 -9.53 7.91 7.58
N ASP A 77 -9.08 8.89 8.36
CA ASP A 77 -7.71 8.90 8.87
C ASP A 77 -7.48 7.86 9.96
N GLN A 78 -8.48 7.59 10.80
CA GLN A 78 -8.46 6.46 11.72
C GLN A 78 -8.27 5.14 10.97
N TYR A 79 -9.05 4.88 9.92
CA TYR A 79 -8.92 3.63 9.16
C TYR A 79 -7.56 3.48 8.46
N LYS A 80 -6.94 4.58 8.01
CA LYS A 80 -5.56 4.54 7.50
C LYS A 80 -4.56 4.18 8.59
N LYS A 81 -4.70 4.76 9.79
CA LYS A 81 -3.84 4.45 10.95
C LYS A 81 -3.99 2.99 11.37
N GLU A 82 -5.22 2.45 11.39
CA GLU A 82 -5.48 1.04 11.66
C GLU A 82 -4.76 0.11 10.67
N GLU A 83 -4.88 0.35 9.36
CA GLU A 83 -4.21 -0.49 8.36
C GLU A 83 -2.68 -0.42 8.48
N ARG A 84 -2.12 0.77 8.71
CA ARG A 84 -0.68 0.94 8.96
C ARG A 84 -0.24 0.17 10.20
N ALA A 85 -1.00 0.26 11.29
CA ALA A 85 -0.73 -0.46 12.53
C ALA A 85 -0.77 -1.98 12.33
N LEU A 86 -1.78 -2.50 11.62
CA LEU A 86 -1.89 -3.92 11.31
C LEU A 86 -0.70 -4.42 10.47
N ILE A 87 -0.30 -3.66 9.45
CA ILE A 87 0.87 -4.01 8.62
C ILE A 87 2.16 -3.94 9.44
N SER A 88 2.36 -2.90 10.25
CA SER A 88 3.54 -2.77 11.11
C SER A 88 3.67 -3.93 12.10
N LYS A 89 2.58 -4.27 12.80
CA LYS A 89 2.55 -5.45 13.68
C LYS A 89 2.91 -6.72 12.93
N ARG A 90 2.37 -6.92 11.72
CA ARG A 90 2.71 -8.08 10.88
C ARG A 90 4.19 -8.12 10.50
N LEU A 91 4.79 -6.99 10.14
CA LEU A 91 6.21 -6.89 9.80
C LEU A 91 7.11 -7.22 11.01
N ILE A 92 6.72 -6.79 12.21
CA ILE A 92 7.43 -7.10 13.46
C ILE A 92 7.33 -8.61 13.76
N ASN A 93 6.12 -9.16 13.74
CA ASN A 93 5.87 -10.57 14.08
C ASN A 93 6.42 -11.56 13.04
N THR A 94 6.64 -11.13 11.79
CA THR A 94 7.13 -12.00 10.71
C THR A 94 8.51 -11.59 10.17
N GLN A 95 9.35 -11.02 11.05
CA GLN A 95 10.61 -10.39 10.67
C GLN A 95 11.55 -11.30 9.87
N SER A 96 11.70 -12.57 10.25
CA SER A 96 12.56 -13.53 9.54
C SER A 96 12.10 -13.72 8.09
N ARG A 97 10.82 -14.07 7.89
CA ARG A 97 10.23 -14.27 6.56
C ARG A 97 10.27 -12.99 5.71
N TYR A 98 10.02 -11.84 6.32
CA TYR A 98 10.14 -10.54 5.68
C TYR A 98 11.55 -10.28 5.17
N ARG A 99 12.59 -10.51 5.99
CA ARG A 99 13.98 -10.32 5.60
C ARG A 99 14.37 -11.20 4.41
N SER A 100 13.94 -12.46 4.41
CA SER A 100 14.17 -13.38 3.29
C SER A 100 13.50 -12.90 2.01
N LEU A 101 12.22 -12.50 2.07
CA LEU A 101 11.52 -11.96 0.90
C LEU A 101 12.20 -10.71 0.33
N MET A 102 12.58 -9.76 1.19
CA MET A 102 13.28 -8.55 0.74
C MET A 102 14.68 -8.83 0.19
N LYS A 103 15.35 -9.88 0.67
CA LYS A 103 16.64 -10.33 0.10
C LYS A 103 16.44 -10.77 -1.35
N CYS A 104 15.43 -11.60 -1.62
CA CYS A 104 15.11 -12.05 -2.99
C CYS A 104 14.72 -10.86 -3.89
N MET A 105 13.77 -10.03 -3.44
CA MET A 105 13.31 -8.89 -4.25
C MET A 105 14.39 -7.85 -4.54
N ARG A 106 15.40 -7.71 -3.67
CA ARG A 106 16.55 -6.82 -3.93
C ARG A 106 17.60 -7.44 -4.85
N ALA A 107 17.61 -8.75 -5.04
CA ALA A 107 18.46 -9.41 -6.02
C ALA A 107 17.79 -9.45 -7.41
N ASP A 108 16.47 -9.34 -7.45
CA ASP A 108 15.67 -9.44 -8.67
C ASP A 108 15.53 -8.09 -9.42
N LYS A 109 15.23 -8.18 -10.73
CA LYS A 109 14.94 -7.05 -11.62
C LYS A 109 13.43 -7.01 -11.93
N VAL A 110 12.64 -6.68 -10.91
CA VAL A 110 11.17 -6.59 -10.99
C VAL A 110 10.69 -5.55 -12.01
N SER A 111 11.41 -4.44 -12.19
CA SER A 111 11.03 -3.36 -13.09
C SER A 111 12.25 -2.72 -13.75
N THR A 112 12.02 -1.72 -14.59
CA THR A 112 13.07 -0.97 -15.26
C THR A 112 13.73 0.05 -14.32
N PRO A 113 15.00 0.42 -14.57
CA PRO A 113 15.68 1.47 -13.81
C PRO A 113 14.94 2.80 -13.84
N GLU A 114 14.31 3.15 -14.96
CA GLU A 114 13.57 4.40 -15.17
C GLU A 114 12.33 4.45 -14.28
N LYS A 115 11.53 3.37 -14.29
CA LYS A 115 10.34 3.22 -13.42
C LYS A 115 10.73 3.26 -11.95
N THR A 116 11.80 2.56 -11.58
CA THR A 116 12.32 2.56 -10.20
C THR A 116 12.71 3.96 -9.75
N LYS A 117 13.47 4.69 -10.58
CA LYS A 117 13.93 6.05 -10.29
C LYS A 117 12.77 7.03 -10.19
N GLN A 118 11.79 6.91 -11.09
CA GLN A 118 10.57 7.71 -11.04
C GLN A 118 9.81 7.47 -9.73
N LEU A 119 9.53 6.21 -9.39
CA LEU A 119 8.78 5.87 -8.18
C LEU A 119 9.50 6.33 -6.93
N GLY A 120 10.83 6.14 -6.86
CA GLY A 120 11.65 6.62 -5.74
C GLY A 120 11.59 8.14 -5.58
N ARG A 121 11.58 8.91 -6.68
CA ARG A 121 11.41 10.36 -6.65
C ARG A 121 10.02 10.76 -6.16
N GLU A 122 8.96 10.19 -6.73
CA GLU A 122 7.57 10.52 -6.34
C GLU A 122 7.28 10.13 -4.88
N LEU A 123 7.80 9.00 -4.39
CA LEU A 123 7.71 8.60 -2.98
C LEU A 123 8.50 9.54 -2.08
N HIS A 124 9.68 10.00 -2.49
CA HIS A 124 10.42 11.02 -1.74
C HIS A 124 9.64 12.33 -1.67
N GLU A 125 9.05 12.78 -2.77
CA GLU A 125 8.23 14.00 -2.78
C GLU A 125 7.02 13.88 -1.85
N PHE A 126 6.41 12.70 -1.81
CA PHE A 126 5.25 12.39 -0.97
C PHE A 126 5.59 12.26 0.53
N THR A 127 6.71 11.62 0.87
CA THR A 127 7.07 11.30 2.28
C THR A 127 8.13 12.21 2.88
N LYS A 128 8.87 12.94 2.04
CA LYS A 128 10.12 13.66 2.35
C LYS A 128 11.27 12.78 2.87
N ASP A 129 11.15 11.46 2.79
CA ASP A 129 12.20 10.54 3.25
C ASP A 129 13.29 10.35 2.16
N VAL A 130 14.52 10.76 2.48
CA VAL A 130 15.67 10.69 1.58
C VAL A 130 16.07 9.26 1.19
N LYS A 131 15.67 8.24 1.96
CA LYS A 131 15.96 6.83 1.65
C LYS A 131 15.39 6.43 0.29
N PHE A 132 14.26 6.99 -0.12
CA PHE A 132 13.64 6.68 -1.42
C PHE A 132 14.50 7.10 -2.62
N LYS A 133 15.27 8.18 -2.51
CA LYS A 133 16.22 8.60 -3.57
C LYS A 133 17.39 7.62 -3.75
N ARG A 134 17.73 6.87 -2.70
CA ARG A 134 18.87 5.93 -2.67
C ARG A 134 18.49 4.51 -3.10
N SER A 135 17.21 4.27 -3.41
CA SER A 135 16.72 2.95 -3.83
C SER A 135 17.29 2.56 -5.20
N ARG A 136 17.97 1.41 -5.28
CA ARG A 136 18.61 0.92 -6.51
C ARG A 136 17.69 0.06 -7.39
N ASN A 137 16.69 -0.58 -6.79
CA ASN A 137 15.70 -1.43 -7.46
C ASN A 137 14.37 -1.41 -6.68
N MET A 138 13.33 -2.01 -7.26
CA MET A 138 11.99 -2.05 -6.66
C MET A 138 11.94 -2.76 -5.31
N GLY A 139 12.76 -3.80 -5.10
CA GLY A 139 12.88 -4.43 -3.78
C GLY A 139 13.39 -3.45 -2.71
N SER A 140 14.30 -2.56 -3.07
CA SER A 140 14.78 -1.50 -2.18
C SER A 140 13.71 -0.44 -1.92
N VAL A 141 12.94 -0.06 -2.95
CA VAL A 141 11.82 0.88 -2.82
C VAL A 141 10.78 0.32 -1.85
N LEU A 142 10.32 -0.93 -2.06
CA LEU A 142 9.33 -1.57 -1.20
C LEU A 142 9.84 -1.70 0.24
N ALA A 143 11.11 -2.12 0.43
CA ALA A 143 11.71 -2.20 1.76
C ALA A 143 11.68 -0.84 2.48
N ASN A 144 11.96 0.26 1.76
CA ASN A 144 11.90 1.61 2.31
C ASN A 144 10.46 2.05 2.64
N VAL A 145 9.46 1.68 1.83
CA VAL A 145 8.03 1.93 2.14
C VAL A 145 7.65 1.24 3.44
N LEU A 146 7.98 -0.05 3.58
CA LEU A 146 7.63 -0.85 4.75
C LEU A 146 8.37 -0.36 6.01
N ASP A 147 9.65 0.00 5.88
CA ASP A 147 10.44 0.60 6.96
C ASP A 147 9.86 1.96 7.40
N PHE A 148 9.42 2.80 6.46
CA PHE A 148 8.76 4.06 6.77
C PHE A 148 7.45 3.85 7.57
N VAL A 149 6.61 2.90 7.13
CA VAL A 149 5.36 2.57 7.84
C VAL A 149 5.64 2.03 9.25
N LYS A 150 6.64 1.14 9.38
CA LYS A 150 7.05 0.59 10.68
C LYS A 150 7.56 1.69 11.63
N ARG A 151 8.48 2.54 11.18
CA ARG A 151 9.05 3.62 12.00
C ARG A 151 7.99 4.60 12.48
N ASN A 152 7.08 5.00 11.59
CA ASN A 152 6.00 5.91 11.96
C ASN A 152 5.01 5.27 12.94
N TYR A 153 4.77 3.96 12.84
CA TYR A 153 3.99 3.25 13.84
C TYR A 153 4.69 3.24 15.21
N GLU A 154 5.98 2.86 15.26
CA GLU A 154 6.75 2.82 16.50
C GLU A 154 6.85 4.21 17.15
N HIS A 155 7.06 5.28 16.38
CA HIS A 155 7.12 6.64 16.90
C HIS A 155 5.80 7.11 17.54
N VAL A 156 4.66 6.70 17.01
CA VAL A 156 3.33 7.07 17.54
C VAL A 156 2.95 6.25 18.78
N HIS A 157 3.55 5.08 18.97
CA HIS A 157 3.22 4.15 20.06
C HIS A 157 4.37 3.94 21.06
N LYS A 158 5.41 4.78 21.03
CA LYS A 158 6.38 4.87 22.13
C LYS A 158 5.70 5.53 23.32
N ILE A 159 5.52 4.75 24.39
CA ILE A 159 5.25 5.22 25.76
C ILE A 159 6.60 5.63 26.36
#